data_AF-A0A1Z1WDD7-F1
#
_entry.id   AF-A0A1Z1WDD7-F1
#
_cell.length_a   1.000
_cell.length_b   1.000
_cell.length_c   1.000
_cell.angle_alpha   90.00
_cell.angle_beta   90.00
_cell.angle_gamma   90.00
#
_symmetry.space_group_name_H-M   'P 1'
#
loop_
_entity.id
_entity.type
_entity.pdbx_description
1 polymer ?
#
loop_
_entity_poly.entity_id
_entity_poly.type
_entity_poly.pdbx_seq_one_letter_code
_entity_poly.pdbx_strand_id
1 'polypeptide(L)'
;MSRSLRRGAIAATALAFSLATLTACGAGNNAQTIEIKPDNAATAVGDIKIQNAMIITQPDRESTGPAVIAATIFNNGRTAQTLESVKVDGTGKTAELSPAKGEKKGKGLTVPAGGSITIGGKDNAAAVLPSSRESVEDGNAQPVTFAFSKTGDVKLKTFVVPAESYFKKWGPTELPKAPDAKPSGDASGKPSGKPSGKPSGTPSGNPSGTPSGDAENGAANGAEGSEGAQGAGTTPSGEAGHDEGTAQH
;
A
#
# COMPACT_ATOMS: atom_id res chain seq x y z
N MET A 1 15.24 -61.80 -54.88
CA MET A 1 15.50 -60.43 -54.38
C MET A 1 15.85 -60.50 -52.90
N SER A 2 17.03 -59.98 -52.55
CA SER A 2 17.80 -60.34 -51.36
C SER A 2 17.15 -59.91 -50.03
N ARG A 3 17.03 -60.86 -49.09
CA ARG A 3 16.55 -60.63 -47.71
C ARG A 3 17.47 -59.70 -46.90
N SER A 4 18.69 -59.42 -47.37
CA SER A 4 19.65 -58.54 -46.70
C SER A 4 19.31 -57.05 -46.82
N LEU A 5 18.79 -56.58 -47.97
CA LEU A 5 18.42 -55.17 -48.15
C LEU A 5 17.22 -54.77 -47.26
N ARG A 6 16.28 -55.69 -47.03
CA ARG A 6 15.13 -55.44 -46.15
C ARG A 6 15.51 -55.31 -44.68
N ARG A 7 16.59 -55.97 -44.24
CA ARG A 7 17.07 -55.87 -42.85
C ARG A 7 17.91 -54.62 -42.60
N GLY A 8 18.69 -54.17 -43.60
CA GLY A 8 19.48 -52.93 -43.51
C GLY A 8 18.61 -51.66 -43.43
N ALA A 9 17.52 -51.61 -44.20
CA ALA A 9 16.58 -50.47 -44.17
C ALA A 9 15.84 -50.32 -42.82
N ILE A 10 15.58 -51.42 -42.12
CA ILE A 10 14.88 -51.42 -40.82
C ILE A 10 15.81 -50.95 -39.68
N ALA A 11 17.11 -51.25 -39.75
CA ALA A 11 18.06 -50.80 -38.73
C ALA A 11 18.37 -49.29 -38.82
N ALA A 12 18.41 -48.74 -40.05
CA ALA A 12 18.69 -47.32 -40.27
C ALA A 12 17.56 -46.39 -39.79
N THR A 13 16.29 -46.81 -39.91
CA THR A 13 15.14 -46.02 -39.43
C THR A 13 15.05 -45.99 -37.91
N ALA A 14 15.45 -47.07 -37.21
CA ALA A 14 15.45 -47.12 -35.74
C ALA A 14 16.44 -46.13 -35.11
N LEU A 15 17.60 -45.89 -35.75
CA LEU A 15 18.61 -44.93 -35.28
C LEU A 15 18.24 -43.47 -35.61
N ALA A 16 17.58 -43.21 -36.74
CA ALA A 16 17.14 -41.86 -37.09
C ALA A 16 15.95 -41.39 -36.21
N PHE A 17 15.05 -42.30 -35.83
CA PHE A 17 13.90 -41.97 -34.98
C PHE A 17 14.28 -41.72 -33.52
N SER A 18 15.36 -42.32 -33.03
CA SER A 18 15.84 -42.15 -31.65
C SER A 18 16.57 -40.83 -31.39
N LEU A 19 17.06 -40.15 -32.44
CA LEU A 19 17.64 -38.80 -32.32
C LEU A 19 16.56 -37.70 -32.25
N ALA A 20 15.37 -37.93 -32.82
CA ALA A 20 14.26 -36.97 -32.77
C ALA A 20 13.51 -36.97 -31.42
N THR A 21 13.48 -38.10 -30.71
CA THR A 21 12.83 -38.19 -29.38
C THR A 21 13.70 -37.67 -28.24
N LEU A 22 15.02 -37.55 -28.44
CA LEU A 22 15.95 -37.09 -27.41
C LEU A 22 15.97 -35.55 -27.24
N THR A 23 15.54 -34.78 -28.25
CA THR A 23 15.43 -33.31 -28.19
C THR A 23 14.11 -32.80 -27.61
N ALA A 24 13.21 -33.70 -27.20
CA ALA A 24 11.89 -33.34 -26.69
C ALA A 24 11.85 -33.10 -25.16
N CYS A 25 12.97 -33.24 -24.45
CA CYS A 25 13.05 -32.98 -23.01
C CYS A 25 13.79 -31.67 -22.73
N GLY A 26 13.03 -30.65 -22.32
CA GLY A 26 13.53 -29.47 -21.60
C GLY A 26 13.68 -28.19 -22.43
N ALA A 27 13.01 -27.12 -22.00
CA ALA A 27 13.11 -25.75 -22.54
C ALA A 27 12.35 -25.45 -23.85
N GLY A 28 11.05 -25.80 -23.93
CA GLY A 28 10.14 -25.26 -24.97
C GLY A 28 9.43 -23.98 -24.54
N ASN A 29 8.52 -23.47 -25.37
CA ASN A 29 7.67 -22.29 -25.11
C ASN A 29 6.76 -22.39 -23.86
N ASN A 30 6.72 -23.54 -23.17
CA ASN A 30 5.96 -23.80 -21.94
C ASN A 30 6.85 -24.43 -20.86
N ALA A 31 8.14 -24.08 -20.83
CA ALA A 31 9.03 -24.60 -19.80
C ALA A 31 8.58 -24.13 -18.41
N GLN A 32 8.51 -25.02 -17.43
CA GLN A 32 8.17 -24.63 -16.06
C GLN A 32 9.15 -23.58 -15.50
N THR A 33 10.36 -23.47 -16.07
CA THR A 33 11.33 -22.43 -15.73
C THR A 33 10.93 -21.02 -16.19
N ILE A 34 10.08 -20.85 -17.21
CA ILE A 34 9.57 -19.53 -17.63
C ILE A 34 8.39 -19.05 -16.77
N GLU A 35 7.78 -19.93 -15.99
CA GLU A 35 6.72 -19.61 -15.04
C GLU A 35 7.25 -19.06 -13.71
N ILE A 36 8.55 -19.25 -13.44
CA ILE A 36 9.22 -18.69 -12.26
C ILE A 36 9.27 -17.17 -12.41
N LYS A 37 8.56 -16.49 -11.51
CA LYS A 37 8.52 -15.03 -11.46
C LYS A 37 9.57 -14.52 -10.48
N PRO A 38 10.11 -13.30 -10.71
CA PRO A 38 10.90 -12.62 -9.69
C PRO A 38 10.09 -12.48 -8.41
N ASP A 39 10.77 -12.62 -7.26
CA ASP A 39 10.13 -12.50 -5.94
C ASP A 39 9.56 -11.10 -5.72
N ASN A 40 10.24 -10.08 -6.24
CA ASN A 40 9.84 -8.69 -6.13
C ASN A 40 9.07 -8.22 -7.36
N ALA A 41 8.19 -7.25 -7.14
CA ALA A 41 7.25 -6.79 -8.16
C ALA A 41 7.95 -6.39 -9.46
N ALA A 42 7.44 -6.94 -10.56
CA ALA A 42 7.92 -6.69 -11.91
C ALA A 42 6.74 -6.59 -12.88
N THR A 43 6.86 -5.70 -13.86
CA THR A 43 5.87 -5.56 -14.95
C THR A 43 6.55 -5.03 -16.21
N ALA A 44 5.90 -5.19 -17.35
CA ALA A 44 6.31 -4.59 -18.60
C ALA A 44 5.09 -4.01 -19.33
N VAL A 45 5.21 -2.77 -19.79
CA VAL A 45 4.18 -2.08 -20.58
C VAL A 45 4.87 -1.39 -21.76
N GLY A 46 4.59 -1.89 -22.96
CA GLY A 46 5.32 -1.50 -24.16
C GLY A 46 6.82 -1.72 -23.98
N ASP A 47 7.61 -0.68 -24.22
CA ASP A 47 9.07 -0.69 -24.13
C ASP A 47 9.61 -0.57 -22.69
N ILE A 48 8.77 -0.22 -21.72
CA ILE A 48 9.19 -0.01 -20.33
C ILE A 48 9.00 -1.30 -19.54
N LYS A 49 10.08 -1.74 -18.89
CA LYS A 49 10.08 -2.85 -17.93
C LYS A 49 10.52 -2.34 -16.57
N ILE A 50 9.71 -2.57 -15.55
CA ILE A 50 10.05 -2.28 -14.15
C ILE A 50 10.34 -3.61 -13.46
N GLN A 51 11.45 -3.68 -12.72
CA GLN A 51 11.83 -4.86 -11.94
C GLN A 51 12.27 -4.46 -10.54
N ASN A 52 12.13 -5.41 -9.60
CA ASN A 52 12.58 -5.25 -8.23
C ASN A 52 11.94 -4.03 -7.52
N ALA A 53 10.65 -3.77 -7.80
CA ALA A 53 9.96 -2.62 -7.23
C ALA A 53 9.47 -2.92 -5.81
N MET A 54 9.85 -2.06 -4.86
CA MET A 54 9.54 -2.20 -3.44
C MET A 54 9.37 -0.83 -2.78
N ILE A 55 8.55 -0.77 -1.74
CA ILE A 55 8.51 0.37 -0.81
C ILE A 55 9.31 -0.02 0.42
N ILE A 56 10.33 0.77 0.75
CA ILE A 56 11.23 0.52 1.87
C ILE A 56 10.97 1.58 2.94
N THR A 57 10.40 1.15 4.06
CA THR A 57 10.10 2.01 5.21
C THR A 57 11.29 2.11 6.14
N GLN A 58 11.15 2.96 7.16
CA GLN A 58 12.11 3.07 8.26
C GLN A 58 12.23 1.74 9.01
N PRO A 59 13.42 1.40 9.54
CA PRO A 59 13.60 0.15 10.28
C PRO A 59 12.85 0.16 11.63
N ASP A 60 12.78 1.32 12.28
CA ASP A 60 11.98 1.49 13.49
C ASP A 60 10.49 1.56 13.13
N ARG A 61 9.66 0.80 13.85
CA ARG A 61 8.22 0.73 13.61
C ARG A 61 7.45 1.94 14.14
N GLU A 62 8.01 2.66 15.10
CA GLU A 62 7.41 3.87 15.68
C GLU A 62 7.86 5.14 14.94
N SER A 63 8.77 4.98 13.97
CA SER A 63 9.32 6.07 13.19
C SER A 63 8.30 6.61 12.18
N THR A 64 8.10 7.92 12.22
CA THR A 64 7.28 8.69 11.27
C THR A 64 8.07 9.21 10.08
N GLY A 65 9.32 8.73 9.92
CA GLY A 65 10.24 9.16 8.88
C GLY A 65 9.77 8.79 7.47
N PRO A 66 10.51 9.26 6.45
CA PRO A 66 10.17 8.96 5.07
C PRO A 66 10.33 7.47 4.76
N ALA A 67 9.58 6.97 3.78
CA ALA A 67 9.89 5.74 3.07
C ALA A 67 10.55 6.08 1.73
N VAL A 68 11.13 5.09 1.07
CA VAL A 68 11.66 5.24 -0.29
C VAL A 68 11.10 4.16 -1.18
N ILE A 69 10.96 4.47 -2.47
CA ILE A 69 10.59 3.49 -3.48
C ILE A 69 11.87 3.06 -4.18
N ALA A 70 12.19 1.77 -4.10
CA ALA A 70 13.32 1.18 -4.81
C ALA A 70 12.80 0.43 -6.05
N ALA A 71 13.45 0.60 -7.20
CA ALA A 71 13.11 -0.11 -8.43
C ALA A 71 14.26 0.00 -9.45
N THR A 72 14.35 -0.95 -10.38
CA THR A 72 15.14 -0.78 -11.60
C THR A 72 14.21 -0.68 -12.80
N ILE A 73 14.38 0.38 -13.59
CA ILE A 73 13.54 0.66 -14.75
C ILE A 73 14.40 0.51 -16.00
N PHE A 74 13.96 -0.34 -16.91
CA PHE A 74 14.58 -0.58 -18.20
C PHE A 74 13.71 0.01 -19.30
N ASN A 75 14.34 0.64 -20.27
CA ASN A 75 13.71 1.14 -21.49
C ASN A 75 14.29 0.39 -22.68
N ASN A 76 13.57 -0.62 -23.15
CA ASN A 76 13.94 -1.42 -24.32
C ASN A 76 13.64 -0.69 -25.65
N GLY A 77 13.08 0.51 -25.57
CA GLY A 77 12.69 1.32 -26.72
C GLY A 77 13.87 2.06 -27.32
N ARG A 78 13.62 2.61 -28.52
CA ARG A 78 14.62 3.37 -29.30
C ARG A 78 14.72 4.84 -28.92
N THR A 79 13.88 5.32 -28.01
CA THR A 79 13.89 6.73 -27.58
C THR A 79 13.91 6.82 -26.06
N ALA A 80 14.61 7.82 -25.53
CA ALA A 80 14.59 8.08 -24.09
C ALA A 80 13.18 8.41 -23.61
N GLN A 81 12.89 8.04 -22.37
CA GLN A 81 11.67 8.39 -21.65
C GLN A 81 12.01 9.11 -20.35
N THR A 82 11.11 9.94 -19.87
CA THR A 82 11.24 10.57 -18.56
C THR A 82 10.22 9.94 -17.62
N LEU A 83 10.67 9.47 -16.46
CA LEU A 83 9.81 9.18 -15.32
C LEU A 83 9.45 10.50 -14.65
N GLU A 84 8.17 10.87 -14.73
CA GLU A 84 7.67 12.18 -14.32
C GLU A 84 7.14 12.15 -12.89
N SER A 85 6.51 11.04 -12.48
CA SER A 85 6.04 10.87 -11.11
C SER A 85 5.95 9.40 -10.71
N VAL A 86 6.04 9.16 -9.40
CA VAL A 86 5.76 7.85 -8.78
C VAL A 86 4.76 8.08 -7.65
N LYS A 87 3.60 7.43 -7.72
CA LYS A 87 2.49 7.61 -6.77
C LYS A 87 2.17 6.31 -6.08
N VAL A 88 1.87 6.38 -4.78
CA VAL A 88 1.33 5.23 -4.04
C VAL A 88 -0.18 5.37 -4.01
N ASP A 89 -0.86 4.52 -4.77
CA ASP A 89 -2.30 4.60 -4.96
C ASP A 89 -3.03 4.31 -3.64
N GLY A 90 -4.18 4.96 -3.43
CA GLY A 90 -4.94 4.84 -2.18
C GLY A 90 -4.40 5.69 -1.02
N THR A 91 -3.18 6.24 -1.13
CA THR A 91 -2.59 7.11 -0.09
C THR A 91 -2.62 8.59 -0.42
N GLY A 92 -2.85 8.93 -1.70
CA GLY A 92 -2.74 10.30 -2.20
C GLY A 92 -1.31 10.85 -2.21
N LYS A 93 -0.31 10.04 -1.83
CA LYS A 93 1.09 10.47 -1.76
C LYS A 93 1.82 10.25 -3.07
N THR A 94 2.65 11.24 -3.42
CA THR A 94 3.58 11.21 -4.55
C THR A 94 5.00 11.26 -4.01
N ALA A 95 5.88 10.44 -4.56
CA ALA A 95 7.28 10.44 -4.18
C ALA A 95 8.02 11.65 -4.79
N GLU A 96 8.91 12.24 -4.01
CA GLU A 96 9.85 13.25 -4.44
C GLU A 96 10.99 12.59 -5.20
N LEU A 97 11.13 12.95 -6.48
CA LEU A 97 12.18 12.42 -7.35
C LEU A 97 13.43 13.30 -7.30
N SER A 98 14.58 12.66 -7.12
CA SER A 98 15.89 13.31 -7.22
C SER A 98 16.84 12.47 -8.07
N PRO A 99 17.68 13.12 -8.90
CA PRO A 99 18.57 12.42 -9.81
C PRO A 99 19.72 11.76 -9.05
N ALA A 100 20.47 10.89 -9.73
CA ALA A 100 21.64 10.26 -9.14
C ALA A 100 22.70 11.30 -8.77
N LYS A 101 23.62 10.93 -7.87
CA LYS A 101 24.67 11.85 -7.43
C LYS A 101 25.54 12.29 -8.62
N GLY A 102 25.64 13.60 -8.82
CA GLY A 102 26.40 14.20 -9.93
C GLY A 102 25.57 14.48 -11.18
N GLU A 103 24.30 14.09 -11.22
CA GLU A 103 23.38 14.43 -12.30
C GLU A 103 22.61 15.73 -11.99
N LYS A 104 22.18 16.43 -13.05
CA LYS A 104 21.44 17.69 -12.93
C LYS A 104 19.99 17.42 -12.53
N LYS A 105 19.46 18.21 -11.59
CA LYS A 105 18.05 18.17 -11.22
C LYS A 105 17.19 18.61 -12.41
N GLY A 106 16.32 17.70 -12.87
CA GLY A 106 15.36 17.95 -13.93
C GLY A 106 13.92 17.90 -13.41
N LYS A 107 12.95 17.91 -14.33
CA LYS A 107 11.52 17.73 -14.03
C LYS A 107 11.13 16.26 -13.72
N GLY A 108 12.09 15.34 -13.81
CA GLY A 108 11.89 13.90 -13.66
C GLY A 108 13.21 13.16 -13.85
N LEU A 109 13.15 11.83 -13.91
CA LEU A 109 14.32 10.96 -14.11
C LEU A 109 14.34 10.43 -15.54
N THR A 110 15.42 10.68 -16.27
CA THR A 110 15.53 10.21 -17.65
C THR A 110 15.98 8.74 -17.69
N VAL A 111 15.21 7.89 -18.36
CA VAL A 111 15.55 6.51 -18.69
C VAL A 111 16.08 6.45 -20.13
N PRO A 112 17.38 6.19 -20.35
CA PRO A 112 17.98 6.19 -21.69
C PRO A 112 17.36 5.13 -22.61
N ALA A 113 17.35 5.39 -23.92
CA ALA A 113 16.96 4.39 -24.92
C ALA A 113 17.89 3.17 -24.86
N GLY A 114 17.35 1.96 -24.85
CA GLY A 114 18.12 0.72 -24.69
C GLY A 114 18.88 0.61 -23.37
N GLY A 115 18.54 1.46 -22.38
CA GLY A 115 19.25 1.57 -21.12
C GLY A 115 18.35 1.37 -19.91
N SER A 116 18.90 1.67 -18.73
CA SER A 116 18.20 1.54 -17.46
C SER A 116 18.60 2.61 -16.46
N ILE A 117 17.73 2.84 -15.49
CA ILE A 117 18.05 3.58 -14.27
C ILE A 117 17.69 2.73 -13.05
N THR A 118 18.44 2.93 -11.98
CA THR A 118 18.14 2.36 -10.66
C THR A 118 17.69 3.48 -9.74
N ILE A 119 16.58 3.24 -9.06
CA ILE A 119 15.99 4.12 -8.04
C ILE A 119 16.16 3.44 -6.69
N GLY A 120 16.61 4.21 -5.69
CA GLY A 120 16.89 3.75 -4.34
C GLY A 120 18.32 3.26 -4.17
N GLY A 121 18.77 3.26 -2.92
CA GLY A 121 20.15 2.93 -2.57
C GLY A 121 21.14 4.09 -2.74
N LYS A 122 22.34 3.89 -2.21
CA LYS A 122 23.38 4.91 -2.16
C LYS A 122 23.80 5.37 -3.57
N ASP A 123 23.94 6.69 -3.74
CA ASP A 123 24.40 7.39 -4.95
C ASP A 123 23.51 7.24 -6.20
N ASN A 124 22.46 6.43 -6.16
CA ASN A 124 21.45 6.28 -7.20
C ASN A 124 20.42 7.42 -7.17
N ALA A 125 19.55 7.47 -8.17
CA ALA A 125 18.37 8.34 -8.13
C ALA A 125 17.47 7.93 -6.95
N ALA A 126 16.75 8.88 -6.35
CA ALA A 126 15.87 8.58 -5.23
C ALA A 126 14.42 8.96 -5.51
N ALA A 127 13.50 8.15 -4.99
CA ALA A 127 12.07 8.42 -4.93
C ALA A 127 11.64 8.35 -3.46
N VAL A 128 11.58 9.50 -2.81
CA VAL A 128 11.33 9.62 -1.36
C VAL A 128 9.86 9.89 -1.12
N LEU A 129 9.22 9.13 -0.23
CA LEU A 129 7.82 9.30 0.16
C LEU A 129 7.76 9.97 1.54
N PRO A 130 7.39 11.26 1.62
CA PRO A 130 7.36 11.97 2.89
C PRO A 130 6.24 11.44 3.82
N SER A 131 6.55 11.36 5.12
CA SER A 131 5.62 11.01 6.20
C SER A 131 4.75 9.79 5.88
N SER A 132 5.39 8.66 5.55
CA SER A 132 4.73 7.53 4.90
C SER A 132 4.19 6.47 5.86
N ARG A 133 4.55 6.50 7.15
CA ARG A 133 4.17 5.43 8.10
C ARG A 133 2.66 5.22 8.21
N GLU A 134 1.89 6.31 8.15
CA GLU A 134 0.41 6.25 8.17
C GLU A 134 -0.20 5.77 6.83
N SER A 135 0.62 5.66 5.79
CA SER A 135 0.16 5.41 4.41
C SER A 135 0.64 4.10 3.83
N VAL A 136 1.70 3.51 4.38
CA VAL A 136 2.23 2.22 3.94
C VAL A 136 2.61 1.40 5.17
N GLU A 137 2.09 0.17 5.24
CA GLU A 137 2.29 -0.75 6.36
C GLU A 137 3.26 -1.86 5.99
N ASP A 138 4.22 -2.16 6.87
CA ASP A 138 5.20 -3.23 6.67
C ASP A 138 4.50 -4.59 6.47
N GLY A 139 4.95 -5.37 5.49
CA GLY A 139 4.36 -6.67 5.12
C GLY A 139 3.13 -6.57 4.21
N ASN A 140 2.59 -5.37 3.99
CA ASN A 140 1.53 -5.15 3.02
C ASN A 140 2.08 -5.09 1.58
N ALA A 141 1.19 -5.16 0.60
CA ALA A 141 1.49 -4.93 -0.81
C ALA A 141 0.66 -3.73 -1.32
N GLN A 142 1.35 -2.66 -1.71
CA GLN A 142 0.76 -1.38 -2.09
C GLN A 142 0.81 -1.16 -3.60
N PRO A 143 -0.30 -0.75 -4.25
CA PRO A 143 -0.28 -0.39 -5.66
C PRO A 143 0.49 0.92 -5.85
N VAL A 144 1.39 0.91 -6.82
CA VAL A 144 2.23 2.05 -7.19
C VAL A 144 2.07 2.31 -8.68
N THR A 145 1.91 3.58 -9.03
CA THR A 145 1.82 4.05 -10.41
C THR A 145 3.07 4.85 -10.77
N PHE A 146 3.80 4.39 -11.79
CA PHE A 146 4.93 5.10 -12.40
C PHE A 146 4.47 5.77 -13.69
N ALA A 147 4.53 7.10 -13.74
CA ALA A 147 4.09 7.87 -14.91
C ALA A 147 5.28 8.22 -15.81
N PHE A 148 5.25 7.74 -17.06
CA PHE A 148 6.28 8.02 -18.05
C PHE A 148 5.79 8.95 -19.14
N SER A 149 6.68 9.80 -19.64
CA SER A 149 6.38 10.82 -20.66
C SER A 149 5.76 10.30 -21.96
N LYS A 150 5.98 9.02 -22.33
CA LYS A 150 5.46 8.42 -23.57
C LYS A 150 4.66 7.15 -23.33
N THR A 151 5.17 6.25 -22.50
CA THR A 151 4.44 5.01 -22.14
C THR A 151 3.19 5.30 -21.32
N GLY A 152 3.13 6.44 -20.63
CA GLY A 152 2.04 6.76 -19.71
C GLY A 152 2.18 5.99 -18.38
N ASP A 153 1.04 5.68 -17.79
CA ASP A 153 0.98 5.08 -16.46
C ASP A 153 1.28 3.58 -16.48
N VAL A 154 2.29 3.17 -15.72
CA VAL A 154 2.64 1.78 -15.47
C VAL A 154 2.34 1.46 -14.00
N LYS A 155 1.33 0.61 -13.80
CA LYS A 155 0.85 0.23 -12.46
C LYS A 155 1.36 -1.15 -12.08
N LEU A 156 1.81 -1.29 -10.83
CA LEU A 156 2.17 -2.58 -10.24
C LEU A 156 1.99 -2.57 -8.73
N LYS A 157 1.76 -3.74 -8.16
CA LYS A 157 1.63 -3.92 -6.71
C LYS A 157 3.01 -4.26 -6.14
N THR A 158 3.51 -3.47 -5.20
CA THR A 158 4.86 -3.58 -4.63
C THR A 158 4.78 -3.96 -3.16
N PHE A 159 5.71 -4.80 -2.68
CA PHE A 159 5.79 -5.13 -1.26
C PHE A 159 6.36 -3.95 -0.45
N VAL A 160 5.84 -3.79 0.76
CA VAL A 160 6.32 -2.83 1.75
C VAL A 160 7.20 -3.59 2.75
N VAL A 161 8.48 -3.20 2.84
CA VAL A 161 9.46 -3.85 3.71
C VAL A 161 10.19 -2.82 4.56
N PRO A 162 10.55 -3.13 5.81
CA PRO A 162 11.39 -2.26 6.61
C PRO A 162 12.83 -2.26 6.09
N ALA A 163 13.56 -1.15 6.27
CA ALA A 163 14.97 -1.00 5.94
C ALA A 163 15.91 -1.79 6.88
N GLU A 164 15.59 -3.07 7.12
CA GLU A 164 16.37 -4.00 7.92
C GLU A 164 17.14 -4.97 7.02
N SER A 165 18.16 -5.62 7.61
CA SER A 165 18.94 -6.67 6.95
C SER A 165 19.42 -6.25 5.53
N TYR A 166 19.02 -6.99 4.50
CA TYR A 166 19.34 -6.74 3.09
C TYR A 166 18.87 -5.36 2.58
N PHE A 167 17.80 -4.80 3.14
CA PHE A 167 17.20 -3.54 2.68
C PHE A 167 17.82 -2.30 3.34
N LYS A 168 18.70 -2.47 4.34
CA LYS A 168 19.35 -1.35 5.04
C LYS A 168 20.08 -0.38 4.12
N LYS A 169 20.67 -0.89 3.03
CA LYS A 169 21.42 -0.07 2.04
C LYS A 169 20.52 0.62 1.02
N TRP A 170 19.27 0.19 0.93
CA TRP A 170 18.29 0.64 -0.05
C TRP A 170 17.21 1.54 0.56
N GLY A 171 17.08 1.49 1.89
CA GLY A 171 16.14 2.30 2.66
C GLY A 171 16.50 3.77 2.76
N PRO A 172 15.62 4.55 3.42
CA PRO A 172 15.81 5.98 3.59
C PRO A 172 17.09 6.29 4.39
N THR A 173 17.82 7.32 3.95
CA THR A 173 19.05 7.77 4.64
C THR A 173 18.76 8.71 5.81
N GLU A 174 17.60 9.36 5.82
CA GLU A 174 17.11 10.14 6.95
C GLU A 174 16.41 9.21 7.93
N LEU A 175 17.16 8.63 8.85
CA LEU A 175 16.55 8.03 10.04
C LEU A 175 15.96 9.19 10.86
N PRO A 176 14.66 9.18 11.21
CA PRO A 176 14.14 10.23 12.06
C PRO A 176 14.86 10.21 13.38
N LYS A 177 15.06 11.40 13.93
CA LYS A 177 15.46 11.54 15.33
C LYS A 177 14.45 10.80 16.18
N ALA A 178 14.93 9.92 17.05
CA ALA A 178 14.12 9.41 18.14
C ALA A 178 13.44 10.60 18.84
N PRO A 179 12.14 10.49 19.20
CA PRO A 179 11.51 11.53 19.99
C PRO A 179 12.38 11.74 21.24
N ASP A 180 12.82 12.97 21.47
CA ASP A 180 13.58 13.32 22.65
C ASP A 180 12.91 12.69 23.86
N ALA A 181 13.64 11.82 24.57
CA ALA A 181 13.16 11.24 25.80
C ALA A 181 12.70 12.39 26.70
N LYS A 182 11.39 12.43 26.97
CA LYS A 182 10.63 13.12 28.02
C LYS A 182 11.39 14.26 28.73
N PRO A 183 10.86 15.50 28.81
CA PRO A 183 11.45 16.50 29.70
C PRO A 183 11.35 15.98 31.14
N SER A 184 12.46 15.50 31.69
CA SER A 184 12.65 15.37 33.14
C SER A 184 12.82 16.79 33.68
N GLY A 185 11.72 17.54 33.71
CA GLY A 185 11.64 18.78 34.46
C GLY A 185 11.44 18.41 35.92
N ASP A 186 12.54 18.41 36.69
CA ASP A 186 12.46 18.51 38.14
C ASP A 186 11.58 19.71 38.51
N ALA A 187 10.50 19.45 39.24
CA ALA A 187 9.67 20.49 39.83
C ALA A 187 10.46 21.17 40.95
N SER A 188 11.18 22.24 40.62
CA SER A 188 11.74 23.18 41.61
C SER A 188 11.58 24.61 41.13
N GLY A 189 10.33 25.08 41.17
CA GLY A 189 9.97 26.48 41.02
C GLY A 189 9.00 26.89 42.13
N LYS A 190 9.53 27.50 43.19
CA LYS A 190 8.73 28.09 44.27
C LYS A 190 8.04 29.37 43.74
N PRO A 191 6.71 29.54 43.85
CA PRO A 191 6.06 30.75 43.37
C PRO A 191 6.36 31.91 44.32
N SER A 192 7.15 32.87 43.84
CA SER A 192 7.35 34.19 44.45
C SER A 192 6.69 35.24 43.56
N GLY A 193 5.39 35.47 43.77
CA GLY A 193 4.64 36.53 43.12
C GLY A 193 3.45 36.92 43.99
N LYS A 194 3.52 38.08 44.63
CA LYS A 194 2.44 38.64 45.44
C LYS A 194 1.46 39.37 44.51
N PRO A 195 0.16 39.04 44.49
CA PRO A 195 -0.80 39.76 43.67
C PRO A 195 -1.06 41.15 44.27
N SER A 196 -0.63 42.20 43.58
CA SER A 196 -1.06 43.57 43.83
C SER A 196 -2.14 43.96 42.81
N GLY A 197 -3.40 43.80 43.19
CA GLY A 197 -4.55 44.27 42.41
C GLY A 197 -5.76 44.34 43.31
N LYS A 198 -6.18 45.57 43.66
CA LYS A 198 -7.34 45.83 44.50
C LYS A 198 -8.58 45.94 43.62
N PRO A 199 -9.61 45.09 43.76
CA PRO A 199 -10.88 45.30 43.08
C PRO A 199 -11.62 46.49 43.72
N SER A 200 -11.89 47.52 42.92
CA SER A 200 -12.80 48.62 43.26
C SER A 200 -14.08 48.42 42.47
N GLY A 201 -15.13 47.95 43.14
CA GLY A 201 -16.47 47.83 42.57
C GLY A 201 -17.44 47.32 43.64
N THR A 202 -18.26 48.22 44.18
CA THR A 202 -19.33 47.93 45.14
C THR A 202 -20.54 47.33 44.42
N PRO A 203 -21.03 46.13 44.79
CA PRO A 203 -22.36 45.68 44.40
C PRO A 203 -23.41 46.31 45.33
N SER A 204 -24.39 47.02 44.75
CA SER A 204 -25.59 47.49 45.44
C SER A 204 -26.79 46.74 44.89
N GLY A 205 -27.49 45.98 45.75
CA GLY A 205 -28.74 45.29 45.39
C GLY A 205 -29.06 44.13 46.35
N ASN A 206 -29.92 44.38 47.33
CA ASN A 206 -30.36 43.45 48.38
C ASN A 206 -31.23 42.30 47.82
N PRO A 207 -31.13 41.06 48.34
CA PRO A 207 -32.08 39.99 48.07
C PRO A 207 -33.25 40.05 49.08
N SER A 208 -34.49 40.03 48.59
CA SER A 208 -35.68 39.79 49.42
C SER A 208 -36.65 38.90 48.66
N GLY A 209 -36.96 37.72 49.22
CA GLY A 209 -37.98 36.80 48.69
C GLY A 209 -37.80 35.38 49.23
N THR A 210 -38.40 35.11 50.38
CA THR A 210 -38.51 33.79 51.03
C THR A 210 -39.54 32.88 50.34
N PRO A 211 -39.42 31.54 50.48
CA PRO A 211 -40.18 30.54 49.71
C PRO A 211 -41.48 30.12 50.41
N SER A 212 -42.50 29.70 49.64
CA SER A 212 -43.63 28.89 50.13
C SER A 212 -44.42 28.29 48.95
N GLY A 213 -44.75 27.00 49.04
CA GLY A 213 -45.64 26.33 48.08
C GLY A 213 -45.61 24.80 48.18
N ASP A 214 -46.16 24.26 49.28
CA ASP A 214 -46.63 22.87 49.43
C ASP A 214 -48.01 22.67 48.78
N ALA A 215 -48.40 21.40 48.62
CA ALA A 215 -49.60 20.77 48.01
C ALA A 215 -50.98 21.47 48.20
N GLU A 216 -52.03 21.28 47.37
CA GLU A 216 -52.74 20.02 47.06
C GLU A 216 -53.88 20.19 45.99
N ASN A 217 -54.10 19.12 45.20
CA ASN A 217 -55.36 18.47 44.74
C ASN A 217 -56.42 19.02 43.74
N GLY A 218 -56.85 18.08 42.87
CA GLY A 218 -58.18 17.93 42.21
C GLY A 218 -58.11 17.75 40.67
N ALA A 219 -58.68 16.76 39.97
CA ALA A 219 -59.52 15.57 40.21
C ALA A 219 -59.51 14.75 38.88
N ALA A 220 -59.32 13.42 38.86
CA ALA A 220 -60.33 12.33 38.91
C ALA A 220 -60.72 11.71 37.54
N ASN A 221 -60.80 10.37 37.58
CA ASN A 221 -61.41 9.38 36.68
C ASN A 221 -60.65 9.01 35.39
N GLY A 222 -60.32 7.74 35.11
CA GLY A 222 -60.55 6.48 35.83
C GLY A 222 -60.17 5.30 34.91
N ALA A 223 -59.77 4.18 35.54
CA ALA A 223 -59.88 2.76 35.09
C ALA A 223 -59.33 2.37 33.68
N GLU A 224 -58.62 1.28 33.45
CA GLU A 224 -58.51 -0.02 34.14
C GLU A 224 -57.46 -0.89 33.39
N GLY A 225 -56.86 -1.85 34.11
CA GLY A 225 -56.25 -3.09 33.59
C GLY A 225 -54.82 -2.98 33.02
N SER A 226 -53.73 -3.37 33.67
CA SER A 226 -53.39 -4.73 34.18
C SER A 226 -53.61 -5.80 33.10
N GLU A 227 -52.72 -6.70 32.71
CA GLU A 227 -51.47 -7.29 33.20
C GLU A 227 -50.93 -8.02 31.94
N GLY A 228 -49.64 -8.14 31.68
CA GLY A 228 -48.84 -9.20 32.29
C GLY A 228 -48.47 -10.29 31.28
N ALA A 229 -47.16 -10.37 31.01
CA ALA A 229 -46.37 -11.59 30.83
C ALA A 229 -46.46 -12.43 29.52
N GLN A 230 -45.33 -12.39 28.82
CA GLN A 230 -44.43 -13.52 28.47
C GLN A 230 -44.98 -14.72 27.68
N GLY A 231 -44.25 -15.06 26.61
CA GLY A 231 -44.21 -16.43 26.10
C GLY A 231 -43.75 -16.55 24.66
N ALA A 232 -42.51 -16.97 24.45
CA ALA A 232 -41.88 -17.20 23.15
C ALA A 232 -42.48 -18.38 22.37
N GLY A 233 -42.43 -18.34 21.04
CA GLY A 233 -42.83 -19.44 20.15
C GLY A 233 -42.47 -19.22 18.68
N THR A 234 -41.29 -19.74 18.30
CA THR A 234 -40.83 -20.28 17.00
C THR A 234 -41.70 -20.19 15.72
N THR A 235 -41.14 -19.54 14.69
CA THR A 235 -40.88 -19.96 13.27
C THR A 235 -42.02 -20.51 12.36
N PRO A 236 -41.83 -20.62 11.01
CA PRO A 236 -42.49 -19.81 9.98
C PRO A 236 -43.44 -20.60 9.04
N SER A 237 -44.23 -19.93 8.21
CA SER A 237 -44.87 -20.45 6.97
C SER A 237 -45.37 -19.25 6.15
N GLY A 238 -44.94 -19.09 4.90
CA GLY A 238 -45.71 -19.47 3.70
C GLY A 238 -46.45 -18.22 3.18
N GLU A 239 -46.54 -17.87 1.90
CA GLU A 239 -46.61 -18.69 0.69
C GLU A 239 -46.63 -17.76 -0.56
N ALA A 240 -46.06 -18.27 -1.68
CA ALA A 240 -46.37 -18.09 -3.12
C ALA A 240 -46.68 -16.70 -3.73
N GLY A 241 -46.34 -16.40 -4.99
CA GLY A 241 -45.87 -17.22 -6.12
C GLY A 241 -45.28 -16.32 -7.23
N HIS A 242 -44.28 -16.82 -7.97
CA HIS A 242 -44.35 -17.26 -9.39
C HIS A 242 -44.82 -16.21 -10.40
N ASP A 243 -43.91 -15.82 -11.31
CA ASP A 243 -43.96 -16.31 -12.70
C ASP A 243 -42.61 -16.08 -13.42
N GLU A 244 -42.07 -17.15 -14.01
CA GLU A 244 -40.93 -17.17 -14.93
C GLU A 244 -41.42 -16.95 -16.37
N GLY A 245 -40.61 -16.32 -17.22
CA GLY A 245 -40.91 -16.22 -18.65
C GLY A 245 -39.66 -15.97 -19.49
N THR A 246 -38.87 -17.00 -19.71
CA THR A 246 -37.75 -17.07 -20.66
C THR A 246 -38.27 -17.27 -22.09
N ALA A 247 -37.72 -16.57 -23.10
CA ALA A 247 -37.26 -17.15 -24.39
C ALA A 247 -37.10 -16.12 -25.55
N GLN A 248 -35.87 -16.13 -26.11
CA GLN A 248 -35.48 -16.05 -27.53
C GLN A 248 -35.87 -14.85 -28.41
N HIS A 249 -34.84 -14.18 -28.94
CA HIS A 249 -34.53 -14.11 -30.39
C HIS A 249 -33.04 -13.86 -30.61
#